data_AF-A0A0F7ZFN7-F1
#
_entry.id   AF-A0A0F7ZFN7-F1
#
_cell.length_a   1.000
_cell.length_b   1.000
_cell.length_c   1.000
_cell.angle_alpha   90.00
_cell.angle_beta   90.00
_cell.angle_gamma   90.00
#
_symmetry.space_group_name_H-M   'P 1'
#
loop_
_entity.id
_entity.type
_entity.pdbx_description
1 polymer ?
#
loop_
_entity_poly.entity_id
_entity_poly.type
_entity_poly.pdbx_seq_one_letter_code
_entity_poly.pdbx_strand_id
1 'polypeptide(L)'
;MAALSALTLALLMSAVLSLQRWGPTIKRKCRMLSSLERDKRSRETKQNDDIRSLRHKHEIASVFLDLVEQDGAGSWPPRVDYDSWPAPLQPYQEIYHIMSPLLSTSSPSLSDEYNAKRMANYRMCMRQLLSQRVVMQDVESIMNSAESGNWTALHRSQCNGFYCIIGVLRHAYRWATIPVVRVAQAETVVEFPRELHVPWQYLQRIFGCTAESGNNTSNVLHNRLSNHTPYTIQTCMTYGV
;
A
#
# COMPACT_ATOMS: atom_id res chain seq x y z
N MET A 1 28.41 45.23 -13.50
CA MET A 1 27.15 44.80 -12.87
C MET A 1 25.89 45.00 -13.74
N ALA A 2 25.92 45.67 -14.90
CA ALA A 2 24.72 45.89 -15.72
C ALA A 2 24.34 44.75 -16.71
N ALA A 3 25.25 43.81 -16.99
CA ALA A 3 24.99 42.72 -17.95
C ALA A 3 24.21 41.53 -17.37
N LEU A 4 24.25 41.33 -16.04
CA LEU A 4 23.50 40.24 -15.39
C LEU A 4 21.98 40.49 -15.34
N SER A 5 21.53 41.75 -15.39
CA SER A 5 20.10 42.11 -15.32
C SER A 5 19.36 41.92 -16.64
N ALA A 6 20.03 42.12 -17.78
CA ALA A 6 19.41 41.95 -19.11
C ALA A 6 19.14 40.47 -19.44
N LEU A 7 20.04 39.57 -19.04
CA LEU A 7 19.92 38.12 -19.26
C LEU A 7 18.80 37.50 -18.40
N THR A 8 18.63 37.98 -17.17
CA THR A 8 17.51 37.56 -16.30
C THR A 8 16.15 38.04 -16.82
N LEU A 9 16.07 39.27 -17.32
CA LEU A 9 14.85 39.80 -17.95
C LEU A 9 14.49 39.06 -19.25
N ALA A 10 15.47 38.72 -20.09
CA ALA A 10 15.22 37.96 -21.31
C ALA A 10 14.72 36.53 -21.04
N LEU A 11 15.27 35.86 -20.02
CA LEU A 11 14.81 34.53 -19.60
C LEU A 11 13.40 34.57 -19.01
N LEU A 12 13.07 35.58 -18.19
CA LEU A 12 11.72 35.77 -17.65
C LEU A 12 10.70 36.05 -18.76
N MET A 13 11.03 36.90 -19.74
CA MET A 13 10.15 37.19 -20.88
C MET A 13 9.94 35.96 -21.77
N SER A 14 10.97 35.15 -22.00
CA SER A 14 10.85 33.89 -22.74
C SER A 14 9.98 32.86 -22.00
N ALA A 15 10.08 32.79 -20.66
CA ALA A 15 9.21 31.95 -19.83
C ALA A 15 7.74 32.41 -19.86
N VAL A 16 7.48 33.72 -19.84
CA VAL A 16 6.12 34.29 -19.92
C VAL A 16 5.50 34.04 -21.30
N LEU A 17 6.26 34.23 -22.39
CA LEU A 17 5.78 33.99 -23.76
C LEU A 17 5.53 32.51 -24.03
N SER A 18 6.33 31.60 -23.46
CA SER A 18 6.08 30.16 -23.54
C SER A 18 4.86 29.73 -22.71
N LEU A 19 4.64 30.32 -21.53
CA LEU A 19 3.41 30.11 -20.75
C LEU A 19 2.14 30.61 -21.47
N GLN A 20 2.22 31.78 -22.14
CA GLN A 20 1.09 32.31 -22.93
C GLN A 20 0.79 31.47 -24.17
N ARG A 21 1.81 30.94 -24.85
CA ARG A 21 1.66 30.13 -26.06
C ARG A 21 1.12 28.73 -25.79
N TRP A 22 1.45 28.12 -24.65
CA TRP A 22 1.05 26.75 -24.30
C TRP A 22 -0.16 26.69 -23.35
N GLY A 23 -0.46 27.77 -22.63
CA GLY A 23 -1.58 27.85 -21.68
C GLY A 23 -2.95 27.47 -22.25
N PRO A 24 -3.37 27.94 -23.44
CA PRO A 24 -4.65 27.57 -24.05
C PRO A 24 -4.72 26.08 -24.41
N THR A 25 -3.64 25.50 -24.94
CA THR A 25 -3.55 24.09 -25.32
C THR A 25 -3.58 23.16 -24.11
N ILE A 26 -2.87 23.54 -23.03
CA ILE A 26 -2.90 22.82 -21.74
C ILE A 26 -4.30 22.88 -21.14
N LYS A 27 -4.93 24.07 -21.09
CA LYS A 27 -6.32 24.20 -20.60
C LYS A 27 -7.32 23.35 -21.39
N ARG A 28 -7.16 23.27 -22.71
CA ARG A 28 -8.04 22.47 -23.58
C ARG A 28 -7.84 20.96 -23.36
N LYS A 29 -6.59 20.51 -23.19
CA LYS A 29 -6.28 19.11 -22.81
C LYS A 29 -6.82 18.77 -21.42
N CYS A 30 -6.65 19.64 -20.42
CA CYS A 30 -7.21 19.41 -19.08
C CYS A 30 -8.75 19.33 -19.09
N ARG A 31 -9.43 20.17 -19.88
CA ARG A 31 -10.90 20.08 -20.03
C ARG A 31 -11.36 18.80 -20.73
N MET A 32 -10.60 18.33 -21.72
CA MET A 32 -10.91 17.09 -22.43
C MET A 32 -10.73 15.88 -21.52
N LEU A 33 -9.63 15.83 -20.77
CA LEU A 33 -9.36 14.78 -19.77
C LEU A 33 -10.44 14.77 -18.67
N SER A 34 -10.82 15.94 -18.14
CA SER A 34 -11.88 16.02 -17.13
C SER A 34 -13.29 15.71 -17.67
N SER A 35 -13.52 15.89 -18.97
CA SER A 35 -14.75 15.42 -19.63
C SER A 35 -14.77 13.89 -19.74
N LEU A 36 -13.67 13.30 -20.20
CA LEU A 36 -13.53 11.84 -20.34
C LEU A 36 -13.62 11.13 -18.98
N GLU A 37 -13.03 11.70 -17.93
CA GLU A 37 -13.15 11.18 -16.56
C GLU A 37 -14.59 11.24 -16.04
N ARG A 38 -15.34 12.31 -16.33
CA ARG A 38 -16.76 12.42 -15.96
C ARG A 38 -17.62 11.41 -16.70
N ASP A 39 -17.41 11.24 -18.00
CA ASP A 39 -18.14 10.26 -18.81
C ASP A 39 -17.84 8.83 -18.36
N LYS A 40 -16.57 8.53 -18.05
CA LYS A 40 -16.17 7.23 -17.50
C LYS A 40 -16.85 6.97 -16.16
N ARG A 41 -16.81 7.93 -15.24
CA ARG A 41 -17.44 7.83 -13.92
C ARG A 41 -18.97 7.64 -14.02
N SER A 42 -19.63 8.35 -14.95
CA SER A 42 -21.07 8.21 -15.18
C SER A 42 -21.45 6.80 -15.66
N ARG A 43 -20.65 6.20 -16.55
CA ARG A 43 -20.86 4.82 -17.01
C ARG A 43 -20.63 3.81 -15.90
N GLU A 44 -19.59 3.98 -15.09
CA GLU A 44 -19.29 3.12 -13.94
C GLU A 44 -20.42 3.15 -12.90
N THR A 45 -20.99 4.33 -12.60
CA THR A 45 -22.14 4.45 -11.69
C THR A 45 -23.34 3.66 -12.22
N LYS A 46 -23.68 3.85 -13.50
CA LYS A 46 -24.83 3.15 -14.11
C LYS A 46 -24.64 1.63 -14.11
N GLN A 47 -23.44 1.16 -14.44
CA GLN A 47 -23.13 -0.27 -14.44
C GLN A 47 -23.19 -0.88 -13.04
N ASN A 48 -22.77 -0.15 -12.00
CA ASN A 48 -22.90 -0.60 -10.62
C ASN A 48 -24.36 -0.69 -10.18
N ASP A 49 -25.21 0.27 -10.58
CA ASP A 49 -26.63 0.22 -10.27
C ASP A 49 -27.35 -0.92 -11.00
N ASP A 50 -26.95 -1.21 -12.25
CA ASP A 50 -27.45 -2.37 -13.00
C ASP A 50 -27.08 -3.68 -12.27
N ILE A 51 -25.84 -3.84 -11.80
CA ILE A 51 -25.41 -5.03 -11.04
C ILE A 51 -26.16 -5.14 -9.70
N ARG A 52 -26.34 -4.02 -8.99
CA ARG A 52 -27.14 -3.98 -7.75
C ARG A 52 -28.56 -4.47 -7.96
N SER A 53 -29.18 -4.13 -9.09
CA SER A 53 -30.52 -4.60 -9.44
C SER A 53 -30.60 -6.13 -9.65
N LEU A 54 -29.46 -6.78 -9.89
CA LEU A 54 -29.34 -8.23 -10.09
C LEU A 54 -29.06 -9.01 -8.80
N ARG A 55 -28.81 -8.36 -7.65
CA ARG A 55 -28.40 -9.01 -6.39
C ARG A 55 -29.28 -10.20 -6.01
N HIS A 56 -30.59 -10.04 -6.09
CA HIS A 56 -31.57 -11.07 -5.71
C HIS A 56 -31.96 -12.02 -6.86
N LYS A 57 -31.40 -11.80 -8.06
CA LYS A 57 -31.74 -12.55 -9.28
C LYS A 57 -30.60 -13.47 -9.73
N HIS A 58 -29.36 -13.17 -9.32
CA HIS A 58 -28.20 -13.87 -9.80
C HIS A 58 -27.16 -14.04 -8.67
N GLU A 59 -26.78 -15.27 -8.38
CA GLU A 59 -25.81 -15.61 -7.33
C GLU A 59 -24.49 -14.85 -7.51
N ILE A 60 -23.93 -14.84 -8.73
CA ILE A 60 -22.70 -14.09 -9.04
C ILE A 60 -22.84 -12.59 -8.73
N ALA A 61 -24.00 -11.99 -9.00
CA ALA A 61 -24.21 -10.58 -8.68
C ALA A 61 -24.22 -10.36 -7.16
N SER A 62 -24.83 -11.26 -6.39
CA SER A 62 -24.78 -11.22 -4.93
C SER A 62 -23.35 -11.32 -4.41
N VAL A 63 -22.62 -12.37 -4.82
CA VAL A 63 -21.24 -12.62 -4.37
C VAL A 63 -20.32 -11.45 -4.74
N PHE A 64 -20.47 -10.90 -5.95
CA PHE A 64 -19.69 -9.73 -6.37
C PHE A 64 -20.03 -8.49 -5.53
N LEU A 65 -21.30 -8.22 -5.27
CA LEU A 65 -21.69 -7.07 -4.45
C LEU A 65 -21.23 -7.22 -3.01
N ASP A 66 -21.27 -8.43 -2.46
CA ASP A 66 -20.73 -8.73 -1.13
C ASP A 66 -19.22 -8.46 -1.09
N LEU A 67 -18.47 -8.88 -2.11
CA LEU A 67 -17.04 -8.54 -2.25
C LEU A 67 -16.81 -7.02 -2.28
N VAL A 68 -17.60 -6.27 -3.05
CA VAL A 68 -17.45 -4.81 -3.17
C VAL A 68 -17.81 -4.08 -1.88
N GLU A 69 -18.89 -4.49 -1.23
CA GLU A 69 -19.37 -3.86 0.00
C GLU A 69 -18.47 -4.17 1.18
N GLN A 70 -18.04 -5.43 1.31
CA GLN A 70 -17.28 -5.92 2.45
C GLN A 70 -15.77 -5.69 2.28
N ASP A 71 -15.15 -6.32 1.28
CA ASP A 71 -13.69 -6.24 1.10
C ASP A 71 -13.30 -4.96 0.36
N GLY A 72 -14.17 -4.51 -0.53
CA GLY A 72 -14.00 -3.25 -1.26
C GLY A 72 -14.24 -2.00 -0.40
N ALA A 73 -14.76 -2.14 0.81
CA ALA A 73 -15.23 -1.02 1.65
C ALA A 73 -16.16 -0.07 0.85
N GLY A 74 -17.11 -0.67 0.14
CA GLY A 74 -18.14 0.01 -0.65
C GLY A 74 -17.68 0.48 -2.03
N SER A 75 -16.51 0.08 -2.51
CA SER A 75 -16.08 0.39 -3.88
C SER A 75 -15.18 -0.69 -4.48
N TRP A 76 -15.15 -0.73 -5.82
CA TRP A 76 -14.12 -1.44 -6.57
C TRP A 76 -13.40 -0.47 -7.52
N PRO A 77 -12.06 -0.40 -7.51
CA PRO A 77 -11.13 -1.10 -6.61
C PRO A 77 -11.39 -0.81 -5.11
N PRO A 78 -10.90 -1.68 -4.20
CA PRO A 78 -11.09 -1.50 -2.77
C PRO A 78 -10.66 -0.12 -2.27
N ARG A 79 -11.50 0.49 -1.46
CA ARG A 79 -11.17 1.74 -0.78
C ARG A 79 -10.17 1.44 0.33
N VAL A 80 -9.12 2.25 0.37
CA VAL A 80 -8.09 2.17 1.41
C VAL A 80 -7.92 3.52 2.06
N ASP A 81 -7.95 3.52 3.39
CA ASP A 81 -7.60 4.67 4.23
C ASP A 81 -6.24 4.38 4.86
N TYR A 82 -5.27 5.28 4.65
CA TYR A 82 -3.94 5.24 5.25
C TYR A 82 -3.72 6.36 6.27
N ASP A 83 -4.65 7.29 6.41
CA ASP A 83 -4.39 8.57 7.06
C ASP A 83 -5.04 8.63 8.44
N SER A 84 -6.15 7.88 8.67
CA SER A 84 -6.97 8.02 9.88
C SER A 84 -7.04 6.74 10.72
N TRP A 85 -5.93 6.04 10.95
CA TRP A 85 -5.95 4.77 11.68
C TRP A 85 -6.20 4.93 13.18
N PRO A 86 -6.89 3.97 13.83
CA PRO A 86 -7.01 3.96 15.28
C PRO A 86 -5.64 3.87 15.93
N ALA A 87 -5.47 4.54 17.08
CA ALA A 87 -4.18 4.70 17.75
C ALA A 87 -3.38 3.39 17.93
N PRO A 88 -3.98 2.24 18.28
CA PRO A 88 -3.22 0.98 18.42
C PRO A 88 -2.57 0.47 17.12
N LEU A 89 -3.06 0.88 15.95
CA LEU A 89 -2.54 0.43 14.65
C LEU A 89 -1.55 1.42 14.02
N GLN A 90 -1.52 2.68 14.46
CA GLN A 90 -0.62 3.71 13.95
C GLN A 90 0.87 3.31 14.00
N PRO A 91 1.39 2.65 15.06
CA PRO A 91 2.78 2.26 15.12
C PRO A 91 3.26 1.42 13.93
N TYR A 92 2.40 0.61 13.32
CA TYR A 92 2.79 -0.20 12.15
C TYR A 92 3.14 0.65 10.93
N GLN A 93 2.44 1.76 10.71
CA GLN A 93 2.77 2.69 9.62
C GLN A 93 4.10 3.38 9.86
N GLU A 94 4.33 3.86 11.08
CA GLU A 94 5.60 4.49 11.46
C GLU A 94 6.76 3.53 11.28
N ILE A 95 6.60 2.29 11.75
CA ILE A 95 7.60 1.22 11.60
C ILE A 95 7.86 0.95 10.12
N TYR A 96 6.81 0.88 9.29
CA TYR A 96 6.98 0.73 7.85
C TYR A 96 7.82 1.86 7.25
N HIS A 97 7.53 3.12 7.59
CA HIS A 97 8.29 4.27 7.11
C HIS A 97 9.75 4.27 7.57
N ILE A 98 10.03 3.78 8.78
CA ILE A 98 11.40 3.63 9.30
C ILE A 98 12.14 2.49 8.59
N MET A 99 11.48 1.36 8.39
CA MET A 99 12.11 0.13 7.90
C MET A 99 12.24 0.06 6.38
N SER A 100 11.35 0.69 5.62
CA SER A 100 11.33 0.61 4.15
C SER A 100 12.64 1.10 3.50
N PRO A 101 13.25 2.24 3.91
CA PRO A 101 14.52 2.68 3.35
C PRO A 101 15.68 1.73 3.65
N LEU A 102 15.61 1.00 4.77
CA LEU A 102 16.69 0.11 5.23
C LEU A 102 16.74 -1.22 4.47
N LEU A 103 15.64 -1.58 3.79
CA LEU A 103 15.50 -2.86 3.11
C LEU A 103 16.43 -2.97 1.90
N SER A 104 16.51 -1.92 1.09
CA SER A 104 17.36 -1.91 -0.12
C SER A 104 18.83 -1.60 0.20
N THR A 105 19.76 -2.20 -0.55
CA THR A 105 21.18 -1.81 -0.55
C THR A 105 21.61 -1.31 -1.92
N SER A 106 22.37 -0.22 -1.95
CA SER A 106 23.01 0.28 -3.18
C SER A 106 24.28 -0.51 -3.55
N SER A 107 24.78 -1.35 -2.65
CA SER A 107 25.98 -2.18 -2.85
C SER A 107 25.64 -3.64 -2.52
N PRO A 108 25.01 -4.38 -3.45
CA PRO A 108 24.75 -5.80 -3.28
C PRO A 108 26.05 -6.60 -3.08
N SER A 109 25.99 -7.65 -2.27
CA SER A 109 27.12 -8.52 -1.98
C SER A 109 26.83 -9.95 -2.42
N LEU A 110 27.85 -10.63 -2.97
CA LEU A 110 27.79 -12.07 -3.26
C LEU A 110 28.19 -12.93 -2.05
N SER A 111 28.63 -12.33 -0.95
CA SER A 111 28.96 -13.05 0.28
C SER A 111 27.71 -13.40 1.06
N ASP A 112 27.44 -14.70 1.16
CA ASP A 112 26.38 -15.26 2.00
C ASP A 112 26.49 -14.81 3.47
N GLU A 113 27.70 -14.79 4.03
CA GLU A 113 27.94 -14.39 5.42
C GLU A 113 27.56 -12.92 5.65
N TYR A 114 27.97 -12.03 4.75
CA TYR A 114 27.61 -10.62 4.80
C TYR A 114 26.09 -10.45 4.71
N ASN A 115 25.46 -11.14 3.77
CA ASN A 115 24.03 -11.08 3.54
C ASN A 115 23.23 -11.60 4.74
N ALA A 116 23.66 -12.71 5.34
CA ALA A 116 23.05 -13.26 6.54
C ALA A 116 23.13 -12.26 7.72
N LYS A 117 24.28 -11.62 7.91
CA LYS A 117 24.44 -10.58 8.94
C LYS A 117 23.54 -9.37 8.70
N ARG A 118 23.44 -8.91 7.45
CA ARG A 118 22.55 -7.81 7.07
C ARG A 118 21.09 -8.15 7.35
N MET A 119 20.63 -9.32 6.92
CA MET A 119 19.27 -9.79 7.17
C MET A 119 18.98 -9.88 8.67
N ALA A 120 19.90 -10.44 9.45
CA ALA A 120 19.78 -10.56 10.91
C ALA A 120 19.64 -9.17 11.56
N ASN A 121 20.44 -8.19 11.14
CA ASN A 121 20.36 -6.82 11.64
C ASN A 121 19.02 -6.15 11.30
N TYR A 122 18.53 -6.32 10.06
CA TYR A 122 17.24 -5.79 9.64
C TYR A 122 16.09 -6.36 10.48
N ARG A 123 16.06 -7.70 10.63
CA ARG A 123 15.04 -8.39 11.44
C ARG A 123 15.13 -8.03 12.92
N MET A 124 16.34 -7.88 13.46
CA MET A 124 16.54 -7.42 14.84
C MET A 124 15.95 -6.02 15.05
N CYS A 125 16.25 -5.08 14.15
CA CYS A 125 15.74 -3.72 14.22
C CYS A 125 14.20 -3.69 14.16
N MET A 126 13.60 -4.42 13.22
CA MET A 126 12.14 -4.50 13.12
C MET A 126 11.51 -5.10 14.38
N ARG A 127 12.07 -6.19 14.93
CA ARG A 127 11.59 -6.80 16.19
C ARG A 127 11.65 -5.82 17.35
N GLN A 128 12.75 -5.08 17.49
CA GLN A 128 12.89 -4.08 18.55
C GLN A 128 11.81 -3.00 18.43
N LEU A 129 11.63 -2.42 17.24
CA LEU A 129 10.61 -1.40 17.02
C LEU A 129 9.18 -1.90 17.30
N LEU A 130 8.86 -3.11 16.84
CA LEU A 130 7.55 -3.74 17.08
C LEU A 130 7.32 -3.93 18.59
N SER A 131 8.25 -4.61 19.27
CA SER A 131 8.12 -4.91 20.70
C SER A 131 8.05 -3.66 21.59
N GLN A 132 8.67 -2.55 21.16
CA GLN A 132 8.70 -1.30 21.94
C GLN A 132 7.47 -0.43 21.71
N ARG A 133 6.85 -0.48 20.53
CA ARG A 133 5.82 0.48 20.13
C ARG A 133 4.42 -0.11 20.03
N VAL A 134 4.30 -1.42 19.86
CA VAL A 134 3.02 -2.08 19.65
C VAL A 134 2.49 -2.63 20.98
N VAL A 135 1.36 -2.11 21.42
CA VAL A 135 0.61 -2.66 22.56
C VAL A 135 -0.33 -3.74 22.03
N MET A 136 0.10 -5.00 22.13
CA MET A 136 -0.61 -6.11 21.48
C MET A 136 -2.03 -6.35 21.99
N GLN A 137 -2.29 -6.10 23.27
CA GLN A 137 -3.61 -6.24 23.86
C GLN A 137 -4.65 -5.35 23.14
N ASP A 138 -4.26 -4.13 22.80
CA ASP A 138 -5.14 -3.18 22.13
C ASP A 138 -5.35 -3.55 20.65
N VAL A 139 -4.29 -4.04 19.99
CA VAL A 139 -4.37 -4.55 18.62
C VAL A 139 -5.33 -5.73 18.53
N GLU A 140 -5.18 -6.72 19.41
CA GLU A 140 -6.05 -7.90 19.45
C GLU A 140 -7.51 -7.52 19.74
N SER A 141 -7.73 -6.59 20.67
CA SER A 141 -9.08 -6.09 20.98
C SER A 141 -9.78 -5.50 19.74
N ILE A 142 -9.08 -4.62 19.00
CA ILE A 142 -9.63 -4.01 17.77
C ILE A 142 -9.85 -5.07 16.69
N MET A 143 -8.89 -5.96 16.46
CA MET A 143 -8.99 -6.99 15.41
C MET A 143 -10.10 -8.00 15.70
N ASN A 144 -10.25 -8.42 16.97
CA ASN A 144 -11.32 -9.31 17.39
C ASN A 144 -12.71 -8.68 17.20
N SER A 145 -12.87 -7.39 17.51
CA SER A 145 -14.10 -6.65 17.23
C SER A 145 -14.42 -6.60 15.74
N ALA A 146 -13.44 -6.32 14.89
CA ALA A 146 -13.62 -6.30 13.44
C ALA A 146 -14.00 -7.68 12.89
N GLU A 147 -13.32 -8.74 13.34
CA GLU A 147 -13.61 -10.12 12.96
C GLU A 147 -15.02 -10.57 13.37
N SER A 148 -15.53 -10.12 14.53
CA SER A 148 -16.90 -10.39 14.96
C SER A 148 -17.95 -9.55 14.21
N GLY A 149 -17.56 -8.80 13.17
CA GLY A 149 -18.44 -7.95 12.37
C GLY A 149 -18.71 -6.57 12.95
N ASN A 150 -18.05 -6.18 14.06
CA ASN A 150 -18.16 -4.84 14.64
C ASN A 150 -17.06 -3.92 14.11
N TRP A 151 -17.42 -3.14 13.08
CA TRP A 151 -16.55 -2.22 12.36
C TRP A 151 -16.51 -0.79 12.93
N THR A 152 -17.01 -0.57 14.16
CA THR A 152 -17.04 0.77 14.76
C THR A 152 -15.65 1.28 15.15
N ALA A 153 -14.79 0.42 15.69
CA ALA A 153 -13.44 0.79 16.13
C ALA A 153 -12.38 0.76 15.00
N LEU A 154 -12.62 -0.06 13.98
CA LEU A 154 -11.79 -0.18 12.79
C LEU A 154 -12.69 -0.26 11.57
N HIS A 155 -12.72 0.80 10.78
CA HIS A 155 -13.53 0.84 9.57
C HIS A 155 -12.93 -0.07 8.49
N ARG A 156 -13.74 -0.64 7.60
CA ARG A 156 -13.28 -1.58 6.55
C ARG A 156 -12.16 -1.00 5.67
N SER A 157 -12.25 0.27 5.30
CA SER A 157 -11.21 0.96 4.53
C SER A 157 -9.88 1.10 5.29
N GLN A 158 -9.92 1.25 6.61
CA GLN A 158 -8.73 1.27 7.46
C GLN A 158 -8.16 -0.15 7.61
N CYS A 159 -9.03 -1.15 7.76
CA CYS A 159 -8.64 -2.56 7.78
C CYS A 159 -7.90 -2.97 6.49
N ASN A 160 -8.39 -2.51 5.33
CA ASN A 160 -7.69 -2.70 4.05
C ASN A 160 -6.29 -2.08 4.05
N GLY A 161 -6.11 -0.90 4.64
CA GLY A 161 -4.81 -0.25 4.76
C GLY A 161 -3.88 -1.03 5.69
N PHE A 162 -4.43 -1.48 6.83
CA PHE A 162 -3.71 -2.28 7.80
C PHE A 162 -3.26 -3.62 7.20
N TYR A 163 -4.13 -4.27 6.42
CA TYR A 163 -3.81 -5.46 5.63
C TYR A 163 -2.60 -5.23 4.72
N CYS A 164 -2.57 -4.11 4.01
CA CYS A 164 -1.47 -3.76 3.12
C CYS A 164 -0.15 -3.59 3.87
N ILE A 165 -0.14 -2.81 4.96
CA ILE A 165 1.08 -2.56 5.75
C ILE A 165 1.58 -3.84 6.42
N ILE A 166 0.71 -4.65 7.03
CA ILE A 166 1.14 -5.93 7.64
C ILE A 166 1.68 -6.86 6.56
N GLY A 167 1.02 -6.96 5.41
CA GLY A 167 1.49 -7.77 4.28
C GLY A 167 2.90 -7.39 3.83
N VAL A 168 3.16 -6.09 3.67
CA VAL A 168 4.47 -5.55 3.27
C VAL A 168 5.51 -5.71 4.38
N LEU A 169 5.18 -5.45 5.65
CA LEU A 169 6.10 -5.65 6.77
C LEU A 169 6.52 -7.13 6.90
N ARG A 170 5.58 -8.07 6.74
CA ARG A 170 5.88 -9.51 6.70
C ARG A 170 6.78 -9.87 5.53
N HIS A 171 6.49 -9.34 4.33
CA HIS A 171 7.32 -9.58 3.15
C HIS A 171 8.75 -9.04 3.34
N ALA A 172 8.86 -7.83 3.86
CA ALA A 172 10.13 -7.19 4.19
C ALA A 172 10.88 -7.96 5.29
N TYR A 173 10.20 -8.50 6.29
CA TYR A 173 10.81 -9.33 7.33
C TYR A 173 11.33 -10.67 6.77
N ARG A 174 10.56 -11.33 5.91
CA ARG A 174 10.96 -12.59 5.25
C ARG A 174 12.22 -12.39 4.43
N TRP A 175 12.26 -11.40 3.54
CA TRP A 175 13.43 -11.23 2.68
C TRP A 175 14.58 -10.49 3.37
N ALA A 176 14.25 -9.52 4.23
CA ALA A 176 15.17 -8.70 5.03
C ALA A 176 16.26 -7.94 4.26
N THR A 177 16.29 -8.04 2.92
CA THR A 177 17.15 -7.26 2.04
C THR A 177 16.60 -7.24 0.61
N ILE A 178 16.89 -6.17 -0.12
CA ILE A 178 16.71 -6.05 -1.58
C ILE A 178 18.07 -5.64 -2.19
N PRO A 179 18.56 -6.33 -3.24
CA PRO A 179 17.96 -7.47 -3.91
C PRO A 179 17.85 -8.71 -3.01
N VAL A 180 16.91 -9.60 -3.32
CA VAL A 180 16.76 -10.89 -2.64
C VAL A 180 17.99 -11.74 -2.95
N VAL A 181 18.56 -12.36 -1.91
CA VAL A 181 19.83 -13.09 -1.96
C VAL A 181 19.62 -14.58 -1.72
N ARG A 182 20.58 -15.40 -2.14
CA ARG A 182 20.52 -16.87 -2.04
C ARG A 182 20.19 -17.36 -0.62
N VAL A 183 20.82 -16.79 0.41
CA VAL A 183 20.57 -17.15 1.81
C VAL A 183 19.12 -16.90 2.24
N ALA A 184 18.47 -15.85 1.72
CA ALA A 184 17.07 -15.57 1.99
C ALA A 184 16.13 -16.51 1.22
N GLN A 185 16.51 -16.91 0.01
CA GLN A 185 15.75 -17.88 -0.80
C GLN A 185 15.82 -19.30 -0.22
N ALA A 186 16.96 -19.67 0.38
CA ALA A 186 17.16 -20.97 1.00
C ALA A 186 16.36 -21.14 2.31
N GLU A 187 15.87 -20.05 2.91
CA GLU A 187 15.09 -20.07 4.15
C GLU A 187 13.63 -20.49 3.89
N THR A 188 13.34 -21.74 4.22
CA THR A 188 12.01 -22.35 4.03
C THR A 188 11.02 -21.99 5.13
N VAL A 189 11.50 -21.70 6.34
CA VAL A 189 10.68 -21.35 7.51
C VAL A 189 11.15 -20.03 8.09
N VAL A 190 10.23 -19.10 8.29
CA VAL A 190 10.49 -17.79 8.92
C VAL A 190 9.61 -17.65 10.14
N GLU A 191 10.24 -17.48 11.30
CA GLU A 191 9.52 -17.17 12.53
C GLU A 191 9.22 -15.68 12.60
N PHE A 192 7.95 -15.33 12.45
CA PHE A 192 7.51 -13.95 12.56
C PHE A 192 7.35 -13.54 14.02
N PRO A 193 7.71 -12.28 14.37
CA PRO A 193 7.40 -11.75 15.69
C PRO A 193 5.88 -11.71 15.90
N ARG A 194 5.45 -11.82 17.17
CA ARG A 194 4.03 -11.92 17.55
C ARG A 194 3.20 -10.76 16.98
N GLU A 195 3.79 -9.58 16.95
CA GLU A 195 3.23 -8.34 16.43
C GLU A 195 2.95 -8.38 14.92
N LEU A 196 3.65 -9.22 14.15
CA LEU A 196 3.33 -9.46 12.74
C LEU A 196 2.53 -10.74 12.51
N HIS A 197 2.63 -11.70 13.42
CA HIS A 197 1.96 -13.00 13.30
C HIS A 197 0.48 -12.92 13.68
N VAL A 198 0.16 -12.41 14.87
CA VAL A 198 -1.20 -12.41 15.40
C VAL A 198 -2.15 -11.57 14.53
N PRO A 199 -1.84 -10.31 14.16
CA PRO A 199 -2.76 -9.52 13.34
C PRO A 199 -2.98 -10.14 11.96
N TRP A 200 -1.96 -10.81 11.40
CA TRP A 200 -2.08 -11.49 10.12
C TRP A 200 -3.11 -12.62 10.14
N GLN A 201 -3.18 -13.39 11.24
CA GLN A 201 -4.17 -14.46 11.36
C GLN A 201 -5.60 -13.92 11.38
N TYR A 202 -5.85 -12.79 12.04
CA TYR A 202 -7.15 -12.10 11.95
C TYR A 202 -7.45 -11.65 10.53
N LEU A 203 -6.47 -11.02 9.86
CA LEU A 203 -6.63 -10.56 8.48
C LEU A 203 -6.92 -11.70 7.50
N GLN A 204 -6.24 -12.84 7.64
CA GLN A 204 -6.50 -14.05 6.86
C GLN A 204 -7.95 -14.53 7.01
N ARG A 205 -8.49 -14.51 8.23
CA ARG A 205 -9.89 -14.90 8.49
C ARG A 205 -10.89 -13.86 7.98
N ILE A 206 -10.61 -12.58 8.17
CA ILE A 206 -11.43 -11.47 7.67
C ILE A 206 -11.56 -11.52 6.14
N PHE A 207 -10.45 -11.73 5.42
CA PHE A 207 -10.41 -11.71 3.95
C PHE A 207 -10.51 -13.10 3.30
N GLY A 208 -10.68 -14.16 4.10
CA GLY A 208 -10.75 -15.54 3.60
C GLY A 208 -9.51 -15.97 2.80
N CYS A 209 -8.31 -15.51 3.17
CA CYS A 209 -7.08 -15.81 2.45
C CYS A 209 -6.12 -16.68 3.30
N THR A 210 -5.35 -17.54 2.65
CA THR A 210 -4.39 -18.44 3.30
C THR A 210 -2.94 -18.07 3.02
N ALA A 211 -2.70 -16.93 2.34
CA ALA A 211 -1.36 -16.50 2.00
C ALA A 211 -0.54 -16.22 3.27
N GLU A 212 0.70 -16.71 3.33
CA GLU A 212 1.59 -16.51 4.48
C GLU A 212 2.18 -15.08 4.56
N SER A 213 2.02 -14.28 3.52
CA SER A 213 2.43 -12.87 3.46
C SER A 213 1.53 -12.10 2.51
N GLY A 214 1.79 -10.80 2.33
CA GLY A 214 1.05 -9.97 1.38
C GLY A 214 0.92 -10.64 0.01
N ASN A 215 -0.27 -10.53 -0.59
CA ASN A 215 -0.56 -11.01 -1.93
C ASN A 215 -0.50 -9.87 -2.95
N ASN A 216 -0.75 -10.17 -4.23
CA ASN A 216 -0.81 -9.14 -5.27
C ASN A 216 -1.80 -8.03 -4.92
N THR A 217 -2.94 -8.36 -4.32
CA THR A 217 -3.96 -7.38 -3.93
C THR A 217 -3.42 -6.40 -2.89
N SER A 218 -2.81 -6.86 -1.80
CA SER A 218 -2.20 -5.97 -0.82
C SER A 218 -1.11 -5.09 -1.44
N ASN A 219 -0.31 -5.64 -2.36
CA ASN A 219 0.77 -4.88 -2.99
C ASN A 219 0.25 -3.81 -3.97
N VAL A 220 -0.80 -4.12 -4.73
CA VAL A 220 -1.44 -3.16 -5.64
C VAL A 220 -2.14 -2.06 -4.86
N LEU A 221 -2.85 -2.40 -3.79
CA LEU A 221 -3.52 -1.43 -2.93
C LEU A 221 -2.54 -0.56 -2.14
N HIS A 222 -1.38 -1.11 -1.75
CA HIS A 222 -0.28 -0.38 -1.12
C HIS A 222 0.35 0.67 -2.04
N ASN A 223 0.30 0.46 -3.35
CA ASN A 223 0.93 1.34 -4.34
C ASN A 223 0.13 2.64 -4.55
N ARG A 224 0.16 3.54 -3.56
CA ARG A 224 -0.44 4.89 -3.67
C ARG A 224 0.42 5.79 -4.54
N LEU A 225 -0.16 6.32 -5.61
CA LEU A 225 0.34 7.48 -6.34
C LEU A 225 -0.15 8.76 -5.62
N SER A 226 0.41 9.09 -4.46
CA SER A 226 0.28 10.45 -3.92
C SER A 226 1.47 11.30 -4.37
N ASN A 227 1.23 12.58 -4.60
CA ASN A 227 2.19 13.55 -5.19
C ASN A 227 3.48 13.78 -4.40
N HIS A 228 3.74 13.00 -3.34
CA HIS A 228 4.97 12.96 -2.59
C HIS A 228 5.33 11.50 -2.32
N THR A 229 6.34 11.04 -3.07
CA THR A 229 6.97 9.72 -2.98
C THR A 229 6.10 8.55 -3.47
N PRO A 230 6.35 7.99 -4.67
CA PRO A 230 5.77 6.70 -5.02
C PRO A 230 6.27 5.65 -4.01
N TYR A 231 5.35 4.88 -3.42
CA TYR A 231 5.68 3.60 -2.81
C TYR A 231 6.14 2.68 -3.93
N THR A 232 7.39 2.84 -4.34
CA THR A 232 8.01 2.05 -5.40
C THR A 232 7.84 0.60 -4.98
N ILE A 233 7.22 -0.23 -5.82
CA ILE A 233 7.00 -1.65 -5.57
C ILE A 233 8.34 -2.27 -5.17
N GLN A 234 8.57 -2.39 -3.86
CA GLN A 234 9.77 -2.97 -3.27
C GLN A 234 9.64 -4.50 -3.15
N THR A 235 8.60 -5.09 -3.73
CA THR A 235 8.40 -6.54 -3.67
C THR A 235 8.94 -7.18 -4.94
N CYS A 236 10.16 -7.74 -4.85
CA CYS A 236 10.68 -8.68 -5.84
C CYS A 236 9.86 -9.98 -5.75
N MET A 237 8.64 -9.98 -6.29
CA MET A 237 7.79 -11.16 -6.36
C MET A 237 8.16 -11.97 -7.60
N THR A 238 9.13 -12.87 -7.46
CA THR A 238 9.20 -14.07 -8.31
C THR A 238 8.61 -15.22 -7.51
N TYR A 239 7.37 -15.60 -7.82
CA TYR A 239 6.84 -16.90 -7.41
C TYR A 239 7.53 -17.96 -8.28
N GLY A 240 8.48 -18.68 -7.70
CA GLY A 240 8.93 -19.96 -8.26
C GLY A 240 7.88 -21.00 -7.92
N VAL A 241 7.22 -21.52 -8.96
CA VAL A 241 6.45 -22.78 -8.89
C VAL A 241 7.44 -23.93 -8.89
#